data_AF-A0A5M6DPJ2-F1
#
_entry.id   AF-A0A5M6DPJ2-F1
#
_cell.length_a   1.000
_cell.length_b   1.000
_cell.length_c   1.000
_cell.angle_alpha   90.00
_cell.angle_beta   90.00
_cell.angle_gamma   90.00
#
_symmetry.space_group_name_H-M   'P 1'
#
loop_
_entity.id
_entity.type
_entity.pdbx_description
1 polymer ?
#
loop_
_entity_poly.entity_id
_entity_poly.type
_entity_poly.pdbx_seq_one_letter_code
_entity_poly.pdbx_strand_id
1 'polypeptide(L)'
;MQLKYELDKINIELVSLLKNWKKKKNEYLARLVGYRAELKEFKAVLAATEEGHKSFLDLVHPILELSILELSNASDNNVSPVSGTEPPVLAKGETNYLRQLKEFVKAAQEKETARITQARSVYKTNSEHILRKTKEIYRAMEEEKGQVDAYAVILTNNCKATEKQLEVQLKTSGIGIGL
;
A
#
# COMPACT_ATOMS: atom_id res chain seq x y z
N MET A 1 -28.85 -44.62 -23.16
CA MET A 1 -27.43 -44.26 -22.98
C MET A 1 -27.15 -42.77 -23.19
N GLN A 2 -27.80 -42.10 -24.14
CA GLN A 2 -27.55 -40.68 -24.46
C GLN A 2 -27.74 -39.70 -23.29
N LEU A 3 -28.85 -39.81 -22.52
CA LEU A 3 -29.11 -38.96 -21.36
C LEU A 3 -28.07 -39.10 -20.23
N LYS A 4 -27.48 -40.29 -20.07
CA LYS A 4 -26.41 -40.52 -19.08
C LYS A 4 -25.13 -39.78 -19.48
N TYR A 5 -24.78 -39.83 -20.76
CA TYR A 5 -23.64 -39.09 -21.31
C TYR A 5 -23.83 -37.57 -21.20
N GLU A 6 -25.04 -37.07 -21.48
CA GLU A 6 -25.37 -35.65 -21.32
C GLU A 6 -25.26 -35.20 -19.86
N LEU A 7 -25.74 -36.01 -18.91
CA LEU A 7 -25.60 -35.73 -17.49
C LEU A 7 -24.12 -35.68 -17.06
N ASP A 8 -23.31 -36.65 -17.50
CA ASP A 8 -21.87 -36.67 -17.21
C ASP A 8 -21.17 -35.43 -17.79
N LYS A 9 -21.56 -35.00 -18.99
CA LYS A 9 -21.02 -33.79 -19.62
C LYS A 9 -21.34 -32.52 -18.82
N ILE A 10 -22.61 -32.34 -18.40
CA ILE A 10 -23.03 -31.16 -17.61
C ILE A 10 -22.31 -31.16 -16.25
N ASN A 11 -22.17 -32.33 -15.61
CA ASN A 11 -21.43 -32.46 -14.35
C ASN A 11 -19.95 -32.10 -14.51
N ILE A 12 -19.28 -32.57 -15.56
CA ILE A 12 -17.88 -32.22 -15.85
C ILE A 12 -17.74 -30.70 -16.04
N GLU A 13 -18.66 -30.09 -16.78
CA GLU A 13 -18.67 -28.65 -17.04
C GLU A 13 -18.88 -27.84 -15.74
N LEU A 14 -19.82 -28.25 -14.89
CA LEU A 14 -20.07 -27.62 -13.59
C LEU A 14 -18.84 -27.72 -12.68
N VAL A 15 -18.22 -28.89 -12.57
CA VAL A 15 -17.01 -29.09 -11.77
C VAL A 15 -15.85 -28.24 -12.31
N SER A 16 -15.69 -28.18 -13.63
CA SER A 16 -14.67 -27.35 -14.28
C SER A 16 -14.88 -25.87 -14.00
N LEU A 17 -16.11 -25.37 -14.14
CA LEU A 17 -16.49 -23.99 -13.83
C LEU A 17 -16.12 -23.62 -12.39
N LEU A 18 -16.53 -24.43 -11.42
CA LEU A 18 -16.26 -24.17 -10.00
C LEU A 18 -14.76 -24.25 -9.66
N LYS A 19 -14.03 -25.17 -10.29
CA LYS A 19 -12.57 -25.29 -10.13
C LYS A 19 -11.84 -24.07 -10.70
N ASN A 20 -12.26 -23.61 -11.88
CA ASN A 20 -11.69 -22.43 -12.54
C ASN A 20 -11.97 -21.16 -11.72
N TRP A 21 -13.19 -21.01 -11.21
CA TRP A 21 -13.54 -19.93 -10.31
C TRP A 21 -12.68 -19.94 -9.04
N LYS A 22 -12.54 -21.08 -8.38
CA LYS A 22 -11.68 -21.21 -7.19
C LYS A 22 -10.24 -20.79 -7.47
N LYS A 23 -9.69 -21.21 -8.62
CA LYS A 23 -8.34 -20.81 -9.05
C LYS A 23 -8.25 -19.29 -9.22
N LYS A 24 -9.19 -18.69 -9.95
CA LYS A 24 -9.19 -17.26 -10.25
C LYS A 24 -9.41 -16.39 -9.01
N LYS A 25 -10.30 -16.82 -8.10
CA LYS A 25 -10.45 -16.22 -6.77
C LYS A 25 -9.12 -16.21 -6.00
N ASN A 26 -8.37 -17.31 -6.02
CA ASN A 26 -7.07 -17.36 -5.36
C ASN A 26 -6.05 -16.41 -6.00
N GLU A 27 -6.07 -16.23 -7.33
CA GLU A 27 -5.21 -15.26 -8.02
C GLU A 27 -5.53 -13.82 -7.59
N TYR A 28 -6.80 -13.46 -7.46
CA TYR A 28 -7.20 -12.16 -6.91
C TYR A 28 -6.75 -11.97 -5.46
N LEU A 29 -6.94 -12.98 -4.61
CA LEU A 29 -6.50 -12.94 -3.21
C LEU A 29 -4.97 -12.80 -3.11
N ALA A 30 -4.22 -13.48 -3.96
CA ALA A 30 -2.76 -13.34 -4.00
C ALA A 30 -2.33 -11.91 -4.35
N ARG A 31 -2.99 -11.28 -5.33
CA ARG A 31 -2.75 -9.86 -5.67
C ARG A 31 -3.08 -8.93 -4.50
N LEU A 32 -4.17 -9.16 -3.78
CA LEU A 32 -4.53 -8.38 -2.60
C LEU A 32 -3.51 -8.52 -1.46
N VAL A 33 -2.96 -9.73 -1.26
CA VAL A 33 -1.86 -9.94 -0.31
C VAL A 33 -0.61 -9.18 -0.75
N GLY A 34 -0.29 -9.18 -2.04
CA GLY A 34 0.80 -8.38 -2.61
C GLY A 34 0.66 -6.89 -2.33
N TYR A 35 -0.50 -6.31 -2.66
CA TYR A 35 -0.79 -4.90 -2.35
C TYR A 35 -0.73 -4.57 -0.86
N ARG A 36 -1.14 -5.49 0.01
CA ARG A 36 -1.00 -5.30 1.46
C ARG A 36 0.47 -5.29 1.89
N ALA A 37 1.32 -6.09 1.26
CA ALA A 37 2.76 -6.11 1.54
C ALA A 37 3.42 -4.81 1.05
N GLU A 38 3.14 -4.39 -0.19
CA GLU A 38 3.64 -3.12 -0.75
C GLU A 38 3.25 -1.92 0.13
N LEU A 39 2.00 -1.87 0.61
CA LEU A 39 1.54 -0.78 1.48
C LEU A 39 2.29 -0.76 2.83
N LYS A 40 2.61 -1.94 3.38
CA LYS A 40 3.43 -2.05 4.60
C LYS A 40 4.84 -1.55 4.36
N GLU A 41 5.42 -1.88 3.21
CA GLU A 41 6.76 -1.42 2.83
C GLU A 41 6.80 0.10 2.69
N PHE A 42 5.86 0.71 1.96
CA PHE A 42 5.77 2.17 1.85
C PHE A 42 5.61 2.84 3.22
N LYS A 43 4.81 2.25 4.11
CA LYS A 43 4.63 2.76 5.47
C LYS A 43 5.93 2.66 6.28
N ALA A 44 6.67 1.56 6.17
CA ALA A 44 7.94 1.37 6.85
C ALA A 44 9.00 2.37 6.35
N VAL A 45 9.08 2.60 5.04
CA VAL A 45 9.98 3.60 4.44
C VAL A 45 9.65 5.00 4.93
N LEU A 46 8.36 5.37 4.96
CA LEU A 46 7.96 6.67 5.49
C LEU A 46 8.32 6.81 6.98
N ALA A 47 8.04 5.79 7.80
CA ALA A 47 8.36 5.81 9.21
C ALA A 47 9.86 5.97 9.48
N ALA A 48 10.71 5.21 8.77
CA ALA A 48 12.17 5.35 8.88
C ALA A 48 12.66 6.73 8.42
N THR A 49 12.01 7.29 7.38
CA THR A 49 12.31 8.65 6.90
C THR A 49 11.96 9.71 7.94
N GLU A 50 10.79 9.58 8.59
CA GLU A 50 10.34 10.49 9.66
C GLU A 50 11.19 10.39 10.91
N GLU A 51 11.63 9.19 11.27
CA GLU A 51 12.57 8.96 12.38
C GLU A 51 13.94 9.58 12.10
N GLY A 52 14.45 9.43 10.87
CA GLY A 52 15.68 10.10 10.43
C GLY A 52 15.56 11.63 10.47
N HIS A 53 14.42 12.17 10.02
CA HIS A 53 14.15 13.62 10.09
C HIS A 53 14.11 14.11 11.54
N LYS A 54 13.45 13.37 12.44
CA LYS A 54 13.42 13.68 13.87
C LYS A 54 14.83 13.70 14.47
N SER A 55 15.63 12.67 14.19
CA SER A 55 17.02 12.56 14.67
C SER A 55 17.88 13.73 14.16
N PHE A 56 17.66 14.15 12.91
CA PHE A 56 18.32 15.34 12.35
C PHE A 56 17.92 16.62 13.11
N LEU A 57 16.63 16.82 13.39
CA LEU A 57 16.15 17.97 14.16
C LEU A 57 16.75 17.97 15.57
N ASP A 58 16.79 16.83 16.25
CA ASP A 58 17.38 16.70 17.58
C ASP A 58 18.88 17.07 17.60
N LEU A 59 19.62 16.75 16.53
CA LEU A 59 21.04 17.13 16.38
C LEU A 59 21.24 18.62 16.11
N VAL A 60 20.34 19.22 15.32
CA VAL A 60 20.46 20.58 14.81
C VAL A 60 19.91 21.63 15.78
N HIS A 61 18.90 21.26 16.58
CA HIS A 61 18.21 22.16 17.48
C HIS A 61 19.14 22.90 18.45
N PRO A 62 20.11 22.25 19.12
CA PRO A 62 21.03 22.96 20.03
C PRO A 62 21.91 24.01 19.32
N ILE A 63 22.29 23.75 18.07
CA ILE A 63 23.12 24.69 17.28
C ILE A 63 22.31 25.94 16.93
N LEU A 64 21.02 25.77 16.63
CA LEU A 64 20.11 26.88 16.38
C LEU A 64 19.81 27.67 17.66
N GLU A 65 19.69 27.01 18.82
CA GLU A 65 19.47 27.66 20.12
C GLU A 65 20.68 28.47 20.61
N LEU A 66 21.89 27.90 20.53
CA LEU A 66 23.13 28.63 20.84
C LEU A 66 23.27 29.90 20.00
N SER A 67 22.80 29.85 18.75
CA SER A 67 22.80 31.00 17.84
C SER A 67 21.81 32.10 18.24
N ILE A 68 20.74 31.81 18.98
CA ILE A 68 19.74 32.81 19.43
C ILE A 68 20.27 33.55 20.67
N LEU A 69 20.91 32.82 21.60
CA LEU A 69 21.50 33.37 22.82
C LEU A 69 22.64 34.37 22.55
N GLU A 70 23.49 34.13 21.54
CA GLU A 70 24.56 35.07 21.16
C GLU A 70 24.04 36.39 20.58
N LEU A 71 22.93 36.36 19.84
CA LEU A 71 22.28 37.57 19.28
C LEU A 71 21.61 38.41 20.37
N SER A 72 21.06 37.80 21.41
CA SER A 72 20.53 38.51 22.58
C SER A 72 21.63 39.16 23.41
N ASN A 73 22.76 38.47 23.63
CA ASN A 73 23.88 39.02 24.42
C ASN A 73 24.66 40.12 23.67
N ALA A 74 24.61 40.15 22.34
CA ALA A 74 25.21 41.22 21.54
C ALA A 74 24.39 42.53 21.55
N SER A 75 23.12 42.49 21.98
CA SER A 75 22.24 43.68 22.02
C SER A 75 22.34 44.49 23.32
N ASP A 76 22.90 43.92 24.39
CA ASP A 76 22.91 44.55 25.73
C ASP A 76 24.26 45.17 26.15
N ASN A 77 25.32 45.04 25.36
CA ASN A 77 26.63 45.58 25.71
C ASN A 77 26.88 46.98 25.12
N ASN A 78 26.16 47.98 25.65
CA ASN A 78 26.61 49.37 25.67
C ASN A 78 27.49 49.58 26.91
N VAL A 79 28.74 49.08 26.88
CA VAL A 79 29.75 49.42 27.89
C VAL A 79 31.03 49.87 27.17
N SER A 80 31.43 51.10 27.48
CA SER A 80 32.56 51.86 26.91
C SER A 80 33.90 51.08 26.88
N PRO A 81 34.80 51.39 25.92
CA PRO A 81 36.05 50.65 25.78
C PRO A 81 37.09 51.13 26.80
N VAL A 82 37.60 50.23 27.63
CA VAL A 82 38.86 50.44 28.38
C VAL A 82 39.99 49.78 27.59
N SER A 83 41.01 50.59 27.34
CA SER A 83 42.20 50.31 26.55
C SER A 83 43.08 49.17 27.06
N GLY A 84 43.59 48.35 26.14
CA GLY A 84 44.92 47.73 26.28
C GLY A 84 44.97 46.22 25.98
N THR A 85 45.85 45.86 25.04
CA THR A 85 46.34 44.52 24.65
C THR A 85 45.56 43.78 23.52
N GLU A 86 46.22 43.63 22.37
CA GLU A 86 45.81 42.85 21.18
C GLU A 86 45.79 41.31 21.41
N PRO A 87 45.14 40.48 20.53
CA PRO A 87 44.58 40.85 19.23
C PRO A 87 43.06 40.59 19.08
N PRO A 88 42.33 41.47 18.36
CA PRO A 88 40.91 41.30 18.02
C PRO A 88 40.66 40.29 16.87
N VAL A 89 41.62 39.43 16.55
CA VAL A 89 41.58 38.53 15.38
C VAL A 89 40.93 37.18 15.73
N LEU A 90 41.09 36.69 16.96
CA LEU A 90 40.49 35.42 17.41
C LEU A 90 38.97 35.50 17.50
N ALA A 91 38.43 36.59 18.08
CA ALA A 91 36.98 36.81 18.21
C ALA A 91 36.26 37.00 16.85
N LYS A 92 36.93 37.57 15.84
CA LYS A 92 36.38 37.69 14.47
C LYS A 92 36.38 36.35 13.71
N GLY A 93 37.34 35.48 14.00
CA GLY A 93 37.37 34.12 13.46
C GLY A 93 36.20 33.29 13.98
N GLU A 94 36.03 33.24 15.31
CA GLU A 94 34.98 32.48 16.00
C GLU A 94 33.57 32.89 15.56
N THR A 95 33.31 34.19 15.43
CA THR A 95 32.01 34.73 14.95
C THR A 95 31.74 34.47 13.47
N ASN A 96 32.77 34.28 12.64
CA ASN A 96 32.61 33.87 11.24
C ASN A 96 32.33 32.37 11.12
N TYR A 97 32.97 31.52 11.92
CA TYR A 97 32.71 30.08 11.94
C TYR A 97 31.29 29.74 12.39
N LEU A 98 30.80 30.39 13.45
CA LEU A 98 29.43 30.18 13.92
C LEU A 98 28.38 30.62 12.90
N ARG A 99 28.64 31.71 12.17
CA ARG A 99 27.77 32.17 11.07
C ARG A 99 27.74 31.18 9.91
N GLN A 100 28.90 30.67 9.49
CA GLN A 100 28.99 29.66 8.44
C GLN A 100 28.32 28.34 8.86
N LEU A 101 28.49 27.93 10.12
CA LEU A 101 27.82 26.77 10.68
C LEU A 101 26.29 26.94 10.66
N LYS A 102 25.78 28.13 10.99
CA LYS A 102 24.35 28.46 10.91
C LYS A 102 23.79 28.39 9.50
N GLU A 103 24.50 28.98 8.54
CA GLU A 103 24.11 28.92 7.12
C GLU A 103 24.08 27.49 6.61
N PHE A 104 25.09 26.68 6.99
CA PHE A 104 25.16 25.26 6.66
C PHE A 104 24.00 24.47 7.26
N VAL A 105 23.73 24.67 8.56
CA VAL A 105 22.63 24.01 9.28
C VAL A 105 21.27 24.39 8.70
N LYS A 106 21.06 25.67 8.38
CA LYS A 106 19.82 26.14 7.75
C LYS A 106 19.62 25.50 6.37
N ALA A 107 20.65 25.48 5.53
CA ALA A 107 20.61 24.83 4.22
C ALA A 107 20.34 23.32 4.34
N ALA A 108 20.94 22.66 5.33
CA ALA A 108 20.70 21.25 5.61
C ALA A 108 19.26 21.01 6.07
N GLN A 109 18.70 21.89 6.91
CA GLN A 109 17.33 21.79 7.39
C GLN A 109 16.29 22.00 6.28
N GLU A 110 16.51 22.97 5.40
CA GLU A 110 15.67 23.19 4.22
C GLU A 110 15.66 21.97 3.31
N LYS A 111 16.86 21.41 3.03
CA LYS A 111 17.02 20.18 2.24
C LYS A 111 16.30 18.99 2.87
N GLU A 112 16.45 18.80 4.18
CA GLU A 112 15.85 17.68 4.89
C GLU A 112 14.31 17.82 4.97
N THR A 113 13.81 19.04 5.16
CA THR A 113 12.37 19.35 5.14
C THR A 113 11.76 19.05 3.76
N ALA A 114 12.46 19.40 2.68
CA ALA A 114 12.05 19.07 1.33
C ALA A 114 12.02 17.54 1.10
N ARG A 115 13.04 16.83 1.58
CA ARG A 115 13.14 15.36 1.51
C ARG A 115 11.95 14.68 2.18
N ILE A 116 11.61 15.06 3.42
CA ILE A 116 10.48 14.44 4.13
C ILE A 116 9.13 14.78 3.49
N THR A 117 8.97 16.01 3.00
CA THR A 117 7.75 16.44 2.29
C THR A 117 7.55 15.61 1.01
N GLN A 118 8.62 15.38 0.27
CA GLN A 118 8.60 14.51 -0.90
C GLN A 118 8.25 13.06 -0.52
N ALA A 119 8.87 12.51 0.52
CA ALA A 119 8.58 11.15 0.98
C ALA A 119 7.10 10.97 1.37
N ARG A 120 6.51 11.94 2.08
CA ARG A 120 5.09 11.96 2.42
C ARG A 120 4.20 12.01 1.18
N SER A 121 4.55 12.84 0.21
CA SER A 121 3.83 12.94 -1.07
C SER A 121 3.85 11.61 -1.84
N VAL A 122 5.03 11.00 -1.97
CA VAL A 122 5.20 9.69 -2.64
C VAL A 122 4.37 8.61 -1.93
N TYR A 123 4.46 8.54 -0.59
CA TYR A 123 3.66 7.60 0.19
C TYR A 123 2.15 7.79 -0.07
N LYS A 124 1.67 9.05 -0.05
CA LYS A 124 0.27 9.37 -0.33
C LYS A 124 -0.15 8.85 -1.71
N THR A 125 0.56 9.24 -2.77
CA THR A 125 0.24 8.82 -4.14
C THR A 125 0.25 7.30 -4.29
N ASN A 126 1.24 6.61 -3.72
CA ASN A 126 1.35 5.17 -3.80
C ASN A 126 0.23 4.45 -3.02
N SER A 127 -0.10 4.94 -1.82
CA SER A 127 -1.18 4.37 -1.00
C SER A 127 -2.55 4.54 -1.65
N GLU A 128 -2.81 5.70 -2.28
CA GLU A 128 -4.04 5.95 -3.03
C GLU A 128 -4.14 5.05 -4.26
N HIS A 129 -3.03 4.84 -4.96
CA HIS A 129 -2.96 3.92 -6.10
C HIS A 129 -3.26 2.48 -5.69
N ILE A 130 -2.67 2.00 -4.60
CA ILE A 130 -2.95 0.67 -4.03
C ILE A 130 -4.42 0.55 -3.64
N LEU A 131 -4.99 1.57 -2.99
CA LEU A 131 -6.39 1.59 -2.60
C LEU A 131 -7.32 1.46 -3.82
N ARG A 132 -7.02 2.18 -4.91
CA ARG A 132 -7.78 2.10 -6.16
C ARG A 132 -7.72 0.70 -6.75
N LYS A 133 -6.53 0.14 -6.91
CA LYS A 133 -6.33 -1.22 -7.44
C LYS A 133 -6.99 -2.30 -6.59
N THR A 134 -7.00 -2.11 -5.27
CA THR A 134 -7.70 -3.00 -4.34
C THR A 134 -9.21 -2.99 -4.59
N LYS A 135 -9.81 -1.81 -4.76
CA LYS A 135 -11.24 -1.67 -5.09
C LYS A 135 -11.58 -2.30 -6.44
N GLU A 136 -10.72 -2.13 -7.45
CA GLU A 136 -10.88 -2.74 -8.76
C GLU A 136 -10.89 -4.27 -8.68
N ILE A 137 -10.01 -4.87 -7.88
CA ILE A 137 -10.00 -6.33 -7.67
C ILE A 137 -11.28 -6.80 -7.00
N TYR A 138 -11.76 -6.11 -5.96
CA TYR A 138 -13.01 -6.49 -5.30
C TYR A 138 -14.20 -6.44 -6.25
N ARG A 139 -14.28 -5.41 -7.09
CA ARG A 139 -15.34 -5.30 -8.10
C ARG A 139 -15.26 -6.43 -9.12
N ALA A 140 -14.07 -6.68 -9.68
CA ALA A 140 -13.88 -7.75 -10.65
C ALA A 140 -14.22 -9.13 -10.05
N MET A 141 -13.84 -9.37 -8.79
CA MET A 141 -14.19 -10.60 -8.09
C MET A 141 -15.70 -10.76 -7.93
N GLU A 142 -16.42 -9.70 -7.56
CA GLU A 142 -17.88 -9.76 -7.38
C GLU A 142 -18.61 -9.98 -8.72
N GLU A 143 -18.21 -9.27 -9.77
CA GLU A 143 -18.78 -9.42 -11.11
C GLU A 143 -18.59 -10.85 -11.64
N GLU A 144 -17.39 -11.40 -11.52
CA GLU A 144 -17.10 -12.76 -11.97
C GLU A 144 -17.79 -13.82 -11.12
N LYS A 145 -17.87 -13.61 -9.80
CA LYS A 145 -18.65 -14.50 -8.93
C LYS A 145 -20.11 -14.53 -9.37
N GLY A 146 -20.71 -13.37 -9.65
CA GLY A 146 -22.09 -13.29 -10.15
C GLY A 146 -22.29 -14.06 -11.46
N GLN A 147 -21.35 -13.96 -12.40
CA GLN A 147 -21.39 -14.73 -13.66
C GLN A 147 -21.26 -16.24 -13.42
N VAL A 148 -20.32 -16.66 -12.58
CA VAL A 148 -20.11 -18.07 -12.22
C VAL A 148 -21.34 -18.64 -11.52
N ASP A 149 -21.90 -17.91 -10.55
CA ASP A 149 -23.08 -18.35 -9.79
C ASP A 149 -24.30 -18.49 -10.72
N ALA A 150 -24.54 -17.52 -11.60
CA ALA A 150 -25.62 -17.59 -12.58
C ALA A 150 -25.48 -18.81 -13.50
N TYR A 151 -24.27 -19.07 -14.00
CA TYR A 151 -24.03 -20.19 -14.88
C TYR A 151 -24.09 -21.54 -14.16
N ALA A 152 -23.60 -21.61 -12.91
CA ALA A 152 -23.72 -22.80 -12.07
C ALA A 152 -25.19 -23.15 -11.77
N VAL A 153 -26.06 -22.16 -11.60
CA VAL A 153 -27.52 -22.37 -11.46
C VAL A 153 -28.10 -22.98 -12.73
N ILE A 154 -27.73 -22.47 -13.91
CA ILE A 154 -28.18 -23.03 -15.20
C ILE A 154 -27.76 -24.50 -15.33
N LEU A 155 -26.47 -24.80 -15.09
CA LEU A 155 -25.96 -26.17 -15.16
C LEU A 155 -26.63 -27.10 -14.14
N THR A 156 -26.85 -26.63 -12.92
CA THR A 156 -27.53 -27.42 -11.87
C THR A 156 -28.98 -27.71 -12.24
N ASN A 157 -29.69 -26.74 -12.81
CA ASN A 157 -31.06 -26.94 -13.28
C ASN A 157 -31.11 -27.93 -14.45
N ASN A 158 -30.15 -27.85 -15.37
CA ASN A 158 -30.03 -28.80 -16.47
C ASN A 158 -29.73 -30.21 -15.96
N CYS A 159 -28.81 -30.39 -15.00
CA CYS A 159 -28.56 -31.68 -14.35
C CYS A 159 -29.86 -32.28 -13.79
N LYS A 160 -30.59 -31.52 -12.98
CA LYS A 160 -31.85 -31.98 -12.37
C LYS A 160 -32.92 -32.34 -13.41
N ALA A 161 -32.98 -31.60 -14.52
CA ALA A 161 -33.92 -31.89 -15.61
C ALA A 161 -33.56 -33.19 -16.33
N THR A 162 -32.28 -33.38 -16.67
CA THR A 162 -31.77 -34.59 -17.33
C THR A 162 -31.89 -35.83 -16.42
N GLU A 163 -31.63 -35.69 -15.11
CA GLU A 163 -31.84 -36.76 -14.12
C GLU A 163 -33.30 -37.21 -14.09
N LYS A 164 -34.24 -36.27 -14.02
CA LYS A 164 -35.68 -36.59 -14.07
C LYS A 164 -36.07 -37.30 -15.36
N GLN A 165 -35.56 -36.86 -16.51
CA GLN A 165 -35.81 -37.52 -17.80
C GLN A 165 -35.25 -38.95 -17.83
N LEU A 166 -34.04 -39.14 -17.31
CA LEU A 166 -33.42 -40.46 -17.21
C LEU A 166 -34.23 -41.40 -16.31
N GLU A 167 -34.70 -40.93 -15.14
CA GLU A 167 -35.57 -41.70 -14.25
C GLU A 167 -36.88 -42.12 -14.93
N VAL A 168 -37.52 -41.21 -15.66
CA VAL A 168 -38.75 -41.52 -16.42
C VAL A 168 -38.48 -42.54 -17.52
N GLN A 169 -37.35 -42.44 -18.23
CA GLN A 169 -36.96 -43.42 -19.26
C GLN A 169 -36.69 -44.80 -18.65
N LEU A 170 -36.04 -44.88 -17.50
CA LEU A 170 -35.78 -46.14 -16.80
C LEU A 170 -37.09 -46.79 -16.31
N LYS A 171 -38.03 -46.00 -15.78
CA LYS A 171 -39.34 -46.49 -15.33
C LYS A 171 -40.21 -46.98 -16.49
N THR A 172 -40.24 -46.28 -17.61
CA THR A 172 -41.03 -46.66 -18.80
C THR A 172 -40.45 -47.86 -19.54
N SER A 173 -39.11 -47.97 -19.61
CA SER A 173 -38.44 -49.13 -20.23
C SER A 173 -38.61 -50.42 -19.41
N GLY A 174 -38.85 -50.32 -18.10
CA GLY A 174 -39.12 -51.45 -17.21
C GLY A 174 -40.56 -51.99 -17.24
N ILE A 175 -41.49 -51.30 -17.92
CA ILE A 175 -42.92 -51.66 -17.97
C ILE A 175 -43.28 -52.41 -19.27
N GLY A 176 -42.34 -52.57 -20.22
CA GLY A 176 -42.63 -52.98 -21.60
C GLY A 176 -42.05 -54.31 -22.09
N ILE A 177 -41.72 -55.28 -21.25
CA ILE A 177 -41.38 -56.65 -21.71
C ILE A 177 -42.16 -57.66 -20.89
N GLY A 178 -43.37 -57.95 -21.37
CA GLY A 178 -44.26 -59.00 -20.90
C GLY A 178 -45.18 -59.38 -22.05
N LEU A 179 -44.59 -59.92 -23.12
CA LEU A 179 -45.25 -60.75 -24.12
C LEU A 179 -45.09 -62.20 -23.67
#